data_AF-A0A9D2L5J8-F1
#
_entry.id   AF-A0A9D2L5J8-F1
#
_cell.length_a   1.000
_cell.length_b   1.000
_cell.length_c   1.000
_cell.angle_alpha   90.00
_cell.angle_beta   90.00
_cell.angle_gamma   90.00
#
_symmetry.space_group_name_H-M   'P 1'
#
loop_
_entity.id
_entity.type
_entity.pdbx_description
1 polymer ?
#
loop_
_entity_poly.entity_id
_entity_poly.type
_entity_poly.pdbx_seq_one_letter_code
_entity_poly.pdbx_strand_id
1 'polypeptide(L)'
;KDMDEFFAEKWEKDPSMTVKEALASQIAVIGENMNIRRFEQVCEENGFVASYIHAGGKIGVLVDVETDVVNDAVKEMARNVAMQAAALKPMFTNRDEISPEFIEHEKSILMAQIQNDPKEASKPEKVIQGMINGRINKEMKEFCLLDQVYVKAEDGKQSVAQYVAQVAKENGANIKIKKFVRFETGEGMEKKNEDFAAEVAKQMGM
;
A
#
# COMPACT_ATOMS: atom_id res chain seq x y z
N LYS A 1 -1.13 -19.43 0.55
CA LYS A 1 -2.09 -20.18 1.38
C LYS A 1 -3.41 -19.48 1.29
N ASP A 2 -4.53 -20.19 1.38
CA ASP A 2 -5.84 -19.56 1.53
C ASP A 2 -6.19 -19.32 3.01
N MET A 3 -7.36 -18.72 3.25
CA MET A 3 -7.80 -18.35 4.60
C MET A 3 -8.10 -19.58 5.47
N ASP A 4 -8.60 -20.65 4.89
CA ASP A 4 -8.89 -21.88 5.63
C ASP A 4 -7.59 -22.56 6.07
N GLU A 5 -6.60 -22.61 5.17
CA GLU A 5 -5.26 -23.08 5.47
C GLU A 5 -4.60 -22.25 6.58
N PHE A 6 -4.67 -20.92 6.51
CA PHE A 6 -4.07 -20.05 7.54
C PHE A 6 -4.79 -20.21 8.90
N PHE A 7 -6.11 -20.38 8.91
CA PHE A 7 -6.84 -20.66 10.16
C PHE A 7 -6.48 -22.00 10.80
N ALA A 8 -6.08 -22.99 9.99
CA ALA A 8 -5.65 -24.30 10.47
C ALA A 8 -4.20 -24.32 10.98
N GLU A 9 -3.40 -23.28 10.74
CA GLU A 9 -2.03 -23.21 11.23
C GLU A 9 -1.96 -23.15 12.75
N LYS A 10 -0.84 -23.63 13.31
CA LYS A 10 -0.55 -23.48 14.72
C LYS A 10 -0.34 -22.03 15.08
N TRP A 11 -0.96 -21.59 16.17
CA TRP A 11 -0.76 -20.25 16.67
C TRP A 11 0.65 -20.11 17.26
N GLU A 12 1.39 -19.10 16.79
CA GLU A 12 2.81 -18.94 17.13
C GLU A 12 3.07 -18.76 18.64
N LYS A 13 2.15 -18.10 19.37
CA LYS A 13 2.30 -17.88 20.82
C LYS A 13 1.92 -19.08 21.68
N ASP A 14 1.05 -19.95 21.18
CA ASP A 14 0.68 -21.22 21.82
C ASP A 14 0.43 -22.28 20.74
N PRO A 15 1.45 -23.09 20.40
CA PRO A 15 1.35 -24.11 19.36
C PRO A 15 0.38 -25.26 19.67
N SER A 16 -0.17 -25.34 20.89
CA SER A 16 -1.24 -26.30 21.18
C SER A 16 -2.52 -25.96 20.43
N MET A 17 -2.75 -24.67 20.17
CA MET A 17 -3.92 -24.13 19.47
C MET A 17 -3.64 -23.86 18.00
N THR A 18 -4.68 -23.89 17.19
CA THR A 18 -4.72 -23.31 15.85
C THR A 18 -4.98 -21.80 15.91
N VAL A 19 -4.70 -21.07 14.83
CA VAL A 19 -5.04 -19.64 14.70
C VAL A 19 -6.54 -19.43 14.91
N LYS A 20 -7.38 -20.32 14.39
CA LYS A 20 -8.84 -20.27 14.57
C LYS A 20 -9.26 -20.40 16.03
N GLU A 21 -8.68 -21.35 16.75
CA GLU A 21 -8.97 -21.57 18.17
C GLU A 21 -8.49 -20.40 19.03
N ALA A 22 -7.32 -19.84 18.73
CA ALA A 22 -6.78 -18.67 19.41
C ALA A 22 -7.68 -17.44 19.20
N LEU A 23 -8.18 -17.22 17.98
CA LEU A 23 -9.14 -16.16 17.68
C LEU A 23 -10.44 -16.34 18.47
N ALA A 24 -11.01 -17.56 18.46
CA ALA A 24 -12.24 -17.86 19.21
C ALA A 24 -12.06 -17.63 20.72
N SER A 25 -10.92 -18.02 21.28
CA SER A 25 -10.58 -17.76 22.68
C SER A 25 -10.51 -16.26 23.00
N GLN A 26 -9.85 -15.47 22.15
CA GLN A 26 -9.80 -14.01 22.33
C GLN A 26 -11.18 -13.37 22.26
N ILE A 27 -12.05 -13.81 21.34
CA ILE A 27 -13.45 -13.34 21.24
C ILE A 27 -14.20 -13.61 22.54
N ALA A 28 -14.06 -14.81 23.10
CA ALA A 28 -14.71 -15.18 24.35
C ALA A 28 -14.23 -14.33 25.54
N VAL A 29 -12.95 -13.98 25.58
CA VAL A 29 -12.35 -13.19 26.67
C VAL A 29 -12.68 -11.70 26.55
N ILE A 30 -12.58 -11.12 25.34
CA ILE A 30 -12.74 -9.69 25.10
C ILE A 30 -14.23 -9.31 24.98
N GLY A 31 -15.05 -10.20 24.41
CA GLY A 31 -16.48 -9.94 24.19
C GLY A 31 -16.79 -9.05 22.97
N GLU A 32 -15.80 -8.82 22.10
CA GLU A 32 -15.96 -8.07 20.85
C GLU A 32 -15.95 -9.00 19.62
N ASN A 33 -16.63 -8.59 18.57
CA ASN A 33 -16.59 -9.28 17.28
C ASN A 33 -15.23 -9.04 16.60
N MET A 34 -14.38 -10.07 16.57
CA MET A 34 -13.06 -10.03 15.93
C MET A 34 -13.03 -10.98 14.73
N ASN A 35 -12.38 -10.54 13.65
CA ASN A 35 -12.22 -11.35 12.45
C ASN A 35 -10.86 -11.06 11.81
N ILE A 36 -10.20 -12.10 11.30
CA ILE A 36 -9.08 -11.96 10.38
C ILE A 36 -9.65 -11.81 8.98
N ARG A 37 -9.84 -10.56 8.54
CA ARG A 37 -10.52 -10.24 7.28
C ARG A 37 -9.72 -10.65 6.03
N ARG A 38 -8.40 -10.46 6.08
CA ARG A 38 -7.47 -10.72 4.97
C ARG A 38 -6.06 -10.91 5.51
N PHE A 39 -5.24 -11.65 4.79
CA PHE A 39 -3.82 -11.80 5.07
C PHE A 39 -3.07 -11.91 3.74
N GLU A 40 -1.77 -11.63 3.81
CA GLU A 40 -0.84 -11.82 2.71
C GLU A 40 0.44 -12.44 3.28
N GLN A 41 1.05 -13.34 2.51
CA GLN A 41 2.34 -13.92 2.85
C GLN A 41 3.39 -13.45 1.85
N VAL A 42 4.47 -12.89 2.36
CA VAL A 42 5.62 -12.45 1.57
C VAL A 42 6.82 -13.28 1.99
N CYS A 43 7.46 -13.93 1.02
CA CYS A 43 8.65 -14.73 1.19
C CYS A 43 9.73 -14.20 0.25
N GLU A 44 10.97 -14.11 0.73
CA GLU A 44 12.13 -13.77 -0.08
C GLU A 44 13.26 -14.75 0.24
N GLU A 45 13.83 -15.36 -0.80
CA GLU A 45 14.86 -16.39 -0.71
C GLU A 45 16.27 -15.81 -0.94
N ASN A 46 16.37 -14.76 -1.75
CA ASN A 46 17.61 -14.13 -2.21
C ASN A 46 17.71 -12.69 -1.69
N GLY A 47 17.41 -12.50 -0.41
CA GLY A 47 17.36 -11.19 0.23
C GLY A 47 16.63 -11.23 1.55
N PHE A 48 15.72 -10.28 1.78
CA PHE A 48 14.93 -10.21 3.00
C PHE A 48 13.61 -9.46 2.80
N VAL A 49 12.69 -9.68 3.73
CA VAL A 49 11.43 -8.92 3.82
C VAL A 49 11.56 -7.87 4.92
N ALA A 50 11.42 -6.60 4.57
CA ALA A 50 11.34 -5.52 5.54
C ALA A 50 9.91 -5.28 5.98
N SER A 51 9.72 -4.85 7.23
CA SER A 51 8.39 -4.50 7.76
C SER A 51 8.39 -3.11 8.39
N TYR A 52 7.25 -2.42 8.28
CA TYR A 52 7.01 -1.15 8.93
C TYR A 52 5.57 -1.08 9.45
N ILE A 53 5.42 -0.73 10.73
CA ILE A 53 4.13 -0.51 11.39
C ILE A 53 4.02 0.97 11.73
N HIS A 54 2.89 1.58 11.38
CA HIS A 54 2.62 2.99 11.61
C HIS A 54 1.36 3.19 12.45
N ALA A 55 1.30 4.34 13.15
CA ALA A 55 0.14 4.81 13.93
C ALA A 55 -0.45 3.74 14.87
N GLY A 56 0.42 3.05 15.63
CA GLY A 56 0.01 2.07 16.63
C GLY A 56 -0.63 0.80 16.06
N GLY A 57 -0.31 0.42 14.82
CA GLY A 57 -0.85 -0.78 14.17
C GLY A 57 -1.94 -0.52 13.13
N LYS A 58 -2.33 0.74 12.91
CA LYS A 58 -3.35 1.10 11.93
C LYS A 58 -2.91 0.85 10.48
N ILE A 59 -1.62 0.92 10.21
CA ILE A 59 -1.04 0.65 8.89
C ILE A 59 0.13 -0.30 9.08
N GLY A 60 0.16 -1.36 8.27
CA GLY A 60 1.28 -2.30 8.17
C GLY A 60 1.76 -2.39 6.73
N VAL A 61 3.08 -2.39 6.56
CA VAL A 61 3.73 -2.53 5.26
C VAL A 61 4.78 -3.63 5.32
N LEU A 62 4.80 -4.50 4.31
CA LEU A 62 5.90 -5.40 3.99
C LEU A 62 6.54 -4.97 2.67
N VAL A 63 7.86 -5.01 2.57
CA VAL A 63 8.61 -4.76 1.34
C VAL A 63 9.52 -5.95 1.07
N ASP A 64 9.36 -6.54 -0.10
CA ASP A 64 10.15 -7.66 -0.59
C ASP A 64 11.41 -7.15 -1.29
N VAL A 65 12.58 -7.44 -0.71
CA VAL A 65 13.88 -6.91 -1.13
C VAL A 65 14.81 -8.05 -1.52
N GLU A 66 15.05 -8.20 -2.81
CA GLU A 66 16.08 -9.09 -3.35
C GLU A 66 17.42 -8.35 -3.36
N THR A 67 18.44 -8.94 -2.75
CA THR A 67 19.78 -8.35 -2.64
C THR A 67 20.85 -9.38 -2.31
N ASP A 68 22.06 -9.17 -2.82
CA ASP A 68 23.26 -9.95 -2.50
C ASP A 68 24.00 -9.45 -1.24
N VAL A 69 23.65 -8.26 -0.74
CA VAL A 69 24.22 -7.67 0.48
C VAL A 69 23.11 -7.29 1.46
N VAL A 70 23.24 -7.74 2.71
CA VAL A 70 22.34 -7.40 3.82
C VAL A 70 23.14 -6.79 4.95
N ASN A 71 23.05 -5.47 5.09
CA ASN A 71 23.66 -4.69 6.16
C ASN A 71 22.68 -3.64 6.71
N ASP A 72 23.12 -2.85 7.69
CA ASP A 72 22.23 -1.88 8.35
C ASP A 72 21.76 -0.76 7.42
N ALA A 73 22.61 -0.29 6.50
CA ALA A 73 22.23 0.73 5.52
C ALA A 73 21.15 0.22 4.54
N VAL A 74 21.29 -1.02 4.06
CA VAL A 74 20.30 -1.67 3.19
C VAL A 74 18.98 -1.91 3.92
N LYS A 75 19.03 -2.32 5.20
CA LYS A 75 17.83 -2.48 6.04
C LYS A 75 17.14 -1.15 6.31
N GLU A 76 17.91 -0.09 6.57
CA GLU A 76 17.37 1.27 6.75
C GLU A 76 16.70 1.78 5.47
N MET A 77 17.32 1.54 4.31
CA MET A 77 16.72 1.82 3.00
C MET A 77 15.37 1.12 2.86
N ALA A 78 15.31 -0.20 3.10
CA ALA A 78 14.07 -0.95 2.98
C ALA A 78 12.98 -0.46 3.94
N ARG A 79 13.36 -0.09 5.18
CA ARG A 79 12.45 0.54 6.14
C ARG A 79 11.94 1.91 5.65
N ASN A 80 12.80 2.72 5.05
CA ASN A 80 12.43 4.01 4.49
C ASN A 80 11.47 3.85 3.29
N VAL A 81 11.68 2.85 2.44
CA VAL A 81 10.76 2.48 1.35
C VAL A 81 9.41 2.01 1.92
N ALA A 82 9.40 1.20 2.98
CA ALA A 82 8.17 0.77 3.64
C ALA A 82 7.39 1.96 4.25
N MET A 83 8.10 2.94 4.82
CA MET A 83 7.51 4.17 5.35
C MET A 83 6.92 5.05 4.22
N GLN A 84 7.60 5.15 3.09
CA GLN A 84 7.08 5.82 1.88
C GLN A 84 5.74 5.20 1.46
N ALA A 85 5.69 3.88 1.31
CA ALA A 85 4.48 3.17 0.92
C ALA A 85 3.36 3.37 1.95
N ALA A 86 3.67 3.37 3.25
CA ALA A 86 2.70 3.65 4.30
C ALA A 86 2.05 5.03 4.14
N ALA A 87 2.87 6.05 3.85
CA ALA A 87 2.47 7.46 3.76
C ALA A 87 1.72 7.82 2.47
N LEU A 88 2.26 7.42 1.31
CA LEU A 88 1.75 7.86 0.00
C LEU A 88 0.81 6.87 -0.68
N LYS A 89 0.59 5.69 -0.09
CA LYS A 89 -0.38 4.70 -0.56
C LYS A 89 -0.27 4.37 -2.07
N PRO A 90 0.93 4.06 -2.61
CA PRO A 90 1.03 3.59 -3.99
C PRO A 90 0.15 2.37 -4.20
N MET A 91 -0.27 2.16 -5.45
CA MET A 91 -1.04 0.99 -5.88
C MET A 91 -0.14 -0.11 -6.45
N PHE A 92 0.98 0.27 -7.05
CA PHE A 92 1.90 -0.61 -7.75
C PHE A 92 3.33 -0.37 -7.28
N THR A 93 4.18 -1.39 -7.34
CA THR A 93 5.60 -1.23 -7.03
C THR A 93 6.28 -0.41 -8.11
N ASN A 94 5.99 -0.72 -9.37
CA ASN A 94 6.57 -0.11 -10.55
C ASN A 94 5.58 -0.18 -11.73
N ARG A 95 5.94 0.42 -12.87
CA ARG A 95 5.06 0.52 -14.04
C ARG A 95 4.78 -0.82 -14.73
N ASP A 96 5.65 -1.81 -14.58
CA ASP A 96 5.52 -3.11 -15.26
C ASP A 96 4.36 -3.94 -14.67
N GLU A 97 3.91 -3.60 -13.48
CA GLU A 97 2.74 -4.22 -12.83
C GLU A 97 1.40 -3.64 -13.34
N ILE A 98 1.43 -2.56 -14.11
CA ILE A 98 0.22 -1.87 -14.56
C ILE A 98 -0.29 -2.49 -15.85
N SER A 99 -1.54 -2.97 -15.81
CA SER A 99 -2.18 -3.52 -17.00
C SER A 99 -2.53 -2.43 -18.02
N PRO A 100 -2.51 -2.73 -19.32
CA PRO A 100 -2.96 -1.80 -20.35
C PRO A 100 -4.40 -1.31 -20.11
N GLU A 101 -5.28 -2.17 -19.60
CA GLU A 101 -6.68 -1.85 -19.31
C GLU A 101 -6.80 -0.81 -18.21
N PHE A 102 -5.97 -0.88 -17.17
CA PHE A 102 -5.91 0.16 -16.14
C PHE A 102 -5.50 1.51 -16.74
N ILE A 103 -4.46 1.53 -17.58
CA ILE A 103 -3.99 2.76 -18.24
C ILE A 103 -5.08 3.35 -19.14
N GLU A 104 -5.78 2.53 -19.92
CA GLU A 104 -6.90 2.96 -20.75
C GLU A 104 -8.07 3.50 -19.92
N HIS A 105 -8.38 2.85 -18.80
CA HIS A 105 -9.41 3.30 -17.88
C HIS A 105 -9.08 4.70 -17.33
N GLU A 106 -7.89 4.89 -16.78
CA GLU A 106 -7.46 6.20 -16.25
C GLU A 106 -7.44 7.28 -17.35
N LYS A 107 -6.96 6.94 -18.55
CA LYS A 107 -7.04 7.87 -19.71
C LYS A 107 -8.48 8.26 -20.05
N SER A 108 -9.43 7.33 -19.93
CA SER A 108 -10.85 7.60 -20.19
C SER A 108 -11.45 8.56 -19.16
N ILE A 109 -11.05 8.42 -17.88
CA ILE A 109 -11.43 9.35 -16.81
C ILE A 109 -10.86 10.74 -17.10
N LEU A 110 -9.57 10.83 -17.43
CA LEU A 110 -8.91 12.10 -17.77
C LEU A 110 -9.54 12.77 -18.99
N MET A 111 -9.90 11.99 -20.01
CA MET A 111 -10.61 12.49 -21.19
C MET A 111 -11.98 13.06 -20.79
N ALA A 112 -12.76 12.34 -20.00
CA ALA A 112 -14.06 12.82 -19.50
C ALA A 112 -13.92 14.12 -18.68
N GLN A 113 -12.90 14.21 -17.82
CA GLN A 113 -12.61 15.43 -17.06
C GLN A 113 -12.28 16.62 -17.97
N ILE A 114 -11.49 16.41 -19.03
CA ILE A 114 -11.15 17.46 -20.00
C ILE A 114 -12.39 17.90 -20.79
N GLN A 115 -13.22 16.95 -21.23
CA GLN A 115 -14.45 17.25 -21.97
C GLN A 115 -15.49 18.01 -21.13
N ASN A 116 -15.51 17.79 -19.82
CA ASN A 116 -16.39 18.49 -18.88
C ASN A 116 -15.94 19.93 -18.56
N ASP A 117 -14.72 20.33 -18.94
CA ASP A 117 -14.24 21.71 -18.81
C ASP A 117 -14.34 22.43 -20.18
N PRO A 118 -15.27 23.39 -20.37
CA PRO A 118 -15.47 24.06 -21.65
C PRO A 118 -14.23 24.77 -22.21
N LYS A 119 -13.31 25.22 -21.34
CA LYS A 119 -12.07 25.90 -21.77
C LYS A 119 -11.04 24.92 -22.29
N GLU A 120 -11.06 23.69 -21.78
CA GLU A 120 -10.13 22.64 -22.16
C GLU A 120 -10.67 21.83 -23.34
N ALA A 121 -11.98 21.56 -23.37
CA ALA A 121 -12.67 20.84 -24.44
C ALA A 121 -12.60 21.57 -25.80
N SER A 122 -12.48 22.89 -25.80
CA SER A 122 -12.35 23.71 -27.02
C SER A 122 -10.94 23.71 -27.62
N LYS A 123 -9.96 23.07 -26.97
CA LYS A 123 -8.59 22.97 -27.48
C LYS A 123 -8.50 21.95 -28.64
N PRO A 124 -7.53 22.11 -29.56
CA PRO A 124 -7.30 21.12 -30.62
C PRO A 124 -7.00 19.72 -30.08
N GLU A 125 -7.42 18.68 -30.79
CA GLU A 125 -7.28 17.28 -30.37
C GLU A 125 -5.83 16.90 -29.99
N LYS A 126 -4.85 17.36 -30.76
CA LYS A 126 -3.43 17.13 -30.47
C LYS A 126 -3.01 17.72 -29.11
N VAL A 127 -3.58 18.86 -28.72
CA VAL A 127 -3.33 19.49 -27.41
C VAL A 127 -3.99 18.66 -26.31
N ILE A 128 -5.22 18.22 -26.50
CA ILE A 128 -5.96 17.35 -25.57
C ILE A 128 -5.19 16.04 -25.33
N GLN A 129 -4.74 15.37 -26.40
CA GLN A 129 -3.94 14.14 -26.29
C GLN A 129 -2.62 14.38 -25.54
N GLY A 130 -1.94 15.50 -25.82
CA GLY A 130 -0.75 15.91 -25.07
C GLY A 130 -1.03 16.13 -23.58
N MET A 131 -2.18 16.72 -23.24
CA MET A 131 -2.60 16.92 -21.86
C MET A 131 -2.91 15.61 -21.14
N ILE A 132 -3.62 14.68 -21.78
CA ILE A 132 -3.90 13.35 -21.23
C ILE A 132 -2.58 12.63 -20.96
N ASN A 133 -1.65 12.62 -21.91
CA ASN A 133 -0.34 11.99 -21.77
C ASN A 133 0.50 12.64 -20.66
N GLY A 134 0.39 13.95 -20.45
CA GLY A 134 1.03 14.64 -19.33
C GLY A 134 0.43 14.25 -17.97
N ARG A 135 -0.90 14.23 -17.87
CA ARG A 135 -1.63 13.89 -16.64
C ARG A 135 -1.44 12.43 -16.24
N ILE A 136 -1.59 11.49 -17.18
CA ILE A 136 -1.37 10.07 -16.90
C ILE A 136 0.05 9.82 -16.40
N ASN A 137 1.06 10.46 -17.00
CA ASN A 137 2.45 10.32 -16.53
C ASN A 137 2.66 10.87 -15.12
N LYS A 138 1.88 11.88 -14.70
CA LYS A 138 1.89 12.38 -13.33
C LYS A 138 1.22 11.38 -12.39
N GLU A 139 0.05 10.86 -12.74
CA GLU A 139 -0.66 9.84 -11.95
C GLU A 139 0.17 8.57 -11.79
N MET A 140 0.92 8.15 -12.83
CA MET A 140 1.83 7.01 -12.70
C MET A 140 2.89 7.23 -11.60
N LYS A 141 3.37 8.47 -11.40
CA LYS A 141 4.30 8.80 -10.30
C LYS A 141 3.64 8.77 -8.93
N GLU A 142 2.32 8.84 -8.86
CA GLU A 142 1.57 8.72 -7.61
C GLU A 142 1.23 7.24 -7.34
N PHE A 143 0.87 6.47 -8.38
CA PHE A 143 0.52 5.06 -8.26
C PHE A 143 1.72 4.12 -8.10
N CYS A 144 2.86 4.40 -8.73
CA CYS A 144 4.04 3.53 -8.67
C CYS A 144 5.00 3.97 -7.56
N LEU A 145 5.23 3.10 -6.57
CA LEU A 145 6.14 3.35 -5.44
C LEU A 145 7.52 3.83 -5.91
N LEU A 146 8.14 3.14 -6.88
CA LEU A 146 9.49 3.45 -7.34
C LEU A 146 9.60 4.79 -8.10
N ASP A 147 8.50 5.28 -8.65
CA ASP A 147 8.44 6.56 -9.38
C ASP A 147 8.14 7.75 -8.48
N GLN A 148 7.60 7.51 -7.28
CA GLN A 148 7.29 8.56 -6.32
C GLN A 148 8.54 9.35 -5.96
N VAL A 149 8.35 10.65 -5.71
CA VAL A 149 9.36 11.46 -5.06
C VAL A 149 9.55 10.94 -3.63
N TYR A 150 10.79 10.65 -3.27
CA TYR A 150 11.13 10.13 -1.96
C TYR A 150 10.88 11.20 -0.90
N VAL A 151 10.08 10.90 0.13
CA VAL A 151 9.63 11.89 1.12
C VAL A 151 10.75 12.49 1.96
N LYS A 152 11.92 11.83 2.03
CA LYS A 152 13.11 12.37 2.71
C LYS A 152 14.16 12.93 1.74
N ALA A 153 13.84 13.08 0.46
CA ALA A 153 14.75 13.71 -0.48
C ALA A 153 15.00 15.17 -0.07
N GLU A 154 16.25 15.52 0.25
CA GLU A 154 16.62 16.87 0.67
C GLU A 154 16.33 17.92 -0.41
N ASP A 155 16.47 17.53 -1.68
CA ASP A 155 16.24 18.38 -2.85
C ASP A 155 14.79 18.34 -3.36
N GLY A 156 13.94 17.49 -2.78
CA GLY A 156 12.56 17.25 -3.19
C GLY A 156 12.41 16.68 -4.61
N LYS A 157 13.46 16.11 -5.19
CA LYS A 157 13.48 15.63 -6.59
C LYS A 157 13.85 14.17 -6.72
N GLN A 158 14.64 13.64 -5.79
CA GLN A 158 15.04 12.24 -5.83
C GLN A 158 13.83 11.31 -5.76
N SER A 159 13.71 10.37 -6.71
CA SER A 159 12.69 9.32 -6.65
C SER A 159 13.09 8.18 -5.71
N VAL A 160 12.12 7.36 -5.30
CA VAL A 160 12.38 6.15 -4.52
C VAL A 160 13.35 5.21 -5.25
N ALA A 161 13.19 5.01 -6.56
CA ALA A 161 14.13 4.22 -7.35
C ALA A 161 15.56 4.78 -7.30
N GLN A 162 15.72 6.10 -7.39
CA GLN A 162 17.03 6.75 -7.32
C GLN A 162 17.65 6.60 -5.93
N TYR A 163 16.85 6.69 -4.87
CA TYR A 163 17.29 6.43 -3.51
C TYR A 163 17.78 4.98 -3.33
N VAL A 164 17.01 4.00 -3.79
CA VAL A 164 17.41 2.57 -3.76
C VAL A 164 18.72 2.36 -4.51
N ALA A 165 18.85 2.93 -5.72
CA ALA A 165 20.04 2.80 -6.55
C ALA A 165 21.28 3.49 -5.93
N GLN A 166 21.08 4.62 -5.24
CA GLN A 166 22.14 5.29 -4.50
C GLN A 166 22.67 4.38 -3.38
N VAL A 167 21.79 3.84 -2.54
CA VAL A 167 22.18 2.95 -1.44
C VAL A 167 22.85 1.69 -1.97
N ALA A 168 22.33 1.11 -3.05
CA ALA A 168 22.93 -0.04 -3.73
C ALA A 168 24.38 0.25 -4.13
N LYS A 169 24.62 1.38 -4.79
CA LYS A 169 25.96 1.81 -5.22
C LYS A 169 26.92 2.04 -4.03
N GLU A 170 26.47 2.73 -2.99
CA GLU A 170 27.28 3.04 -1.81
C GLU A 170 27.67 1.79 -1.02
N ASN A 171 26.87 0.72 -1.13
CA ASN A 171 27.09 -0.54 -0.41
C ASN A 171 27.65 -1.65 -1.31
N GLY A 172 27.89 -1.39 -2.60
CA GLY A 172 28.33 -2.40 -3.56
C GLY A 172 27.35 -3.57 -3.69
N ALA A 173 26.04 -3.27 -3.61
CA ALA A 173 24.96 -4.25 -3.60
C ALA A 173 24.14 -4.20 -4.89
N ASN A 174 23.55 -5.32 -5.28
CA ASN A 174 22.52 -5.40 -6.30
C ASN A 174 21.16 -5.45 -5.61
N ILE A 175 20.41 -4.35 -5.58
CA ILE A 175 19.14 -4.27 -4.85
C ILE A 175 17.96 -4.17 -5.82
N LYS A 176 16.94 -5.01 -5.61
CA LYS A 176 15.65 -4.93 -6.30
C LYS A 176 14.50 -4.96 -5.31
N ILE A 177 13.59 -4.00 -5.42
CA ILE A 177 12.31 -4.02 -4.72
C ILE A 177 11.32 -4.80 -5.59
N LYS A 178 10.93 -6.01 -5.17
CA LYS A 178 10.10 -6.90 -5.99
C LYS A 178 8.63 -6.64 -5.85
N LYS A 179 8.18 -6.41 -4.62
CA LYS A 179 6.81 -6.07 -4.30
C LYS A 179 6.73 -5.37 -2.95
N PHE A 180 5.61 -4.71 -2.69
CA PHE A 180 5.21 -4.35 -1.34
C PHE A 180 3.78 -4.79 -1.09
N VAL A 181 3.45 -4.98 0.19
CA VAL A 181 2.07 -5.18 0.66
C VAL A 181 1.80 -4.10 1.68
N ARG A 182 0.71 -3.36 1.51
CA ARG A 182 0.27 -2.33 2.45
C ARG A 182 -1.15 -2.62 2.88
N PHE A 183 -1.39 -2.77 4.17
CA PHE A 183 -2.73 -2.83 4.75
C PHE A 183 -2.98 -1.65 5.66
N GLU A 184 -4.21 -1.15 5.62
CA GLU A 184 -4.74 -0.12 6.52
C GLU A 184 -6.04 -0.60 7.17
N THR A 185 -6.18 -0.36 8.47
CA THR A 185 -7.38 -0.72 9.23
C THR A 185 -8.60 -0.03 8.64
N GLY A 186 -9.67 -0.80 8.40
CA GLY A 186 -10.93 -0.29 7.86
C GLY A 186 -10.92 0.02 6.36
N GLU A 187 -9.81 -0.23 5.64
CA GLU A 187 -9.75 -0.01 4.19
C GLU A 187 -10.85 -0.77 3.45
N GLY A 188 -11.60 -0.06 2.61
CA GLY A 188 -12.72 -0.63 1.86
C GLY A 188 -13.93 -1.03 2.73
N MET A 189 -14.05 -0.53 3.95
CA MET A 189 -15.26 -0.66 4.78
C MET A 189 -15.99 0.68 4.83
N GLU A 190 -17.31 0.64 4.70
CA GLU A 190 -18.14 1.82 4.97
C GLU A 190 -18.05 2.17 6.45
N LYS A 191 -17.69 3.43 6.73
CA LYS A 191 -17.68 3.93 8.09
C LYS A 191 -19.13 4.17 8.51
N LYS A 192 -19.65 3.32 9.42
CA LYS A 192 -20.92 3.60 10.08
C LYS A 192 -20.81 4.92 10.82
N ASN A 193 -21.72 5.84 10.52
CA ASN A 193 -21.82 7.12 11.21
C ASN A 193 -22.96 6.98 12.21
N GLU A 194 -22.62 6.78 13.49
CA GLU A 194 -23.59 6.60 14.56
C GLU A 194 -23.78 7.94 15.27
N ASP A 195 -25.00 8.48 15.23
CA ASP A 195 -25.38 9.65 16.00
C ASP A 195 -25.81 9.21 17.39
N PHE A 196 -24.87 9.31 18.34
CA PHE A 196 -25.09 8.95 19.73
C PHE A 196 -26.29 9.69 20.35
N ALA A 197 -26.52 10.95 19.96
CA ALA A 197 -27.66 11.71 20.47
C ALA A 197 -28.99 11.14 19.95
N ALA A 198 -29.04 10.76 18.67
CA ALA A 198 -30.21 10.12 18.09
C ALA A 198 -30.44 8.71 18.63
N GLU A 199 -29.38 7.98 18.97
CA GLU A 199 -29.47 6.65 19.60
C GLU A 199 -29.99 6.75 21.03
N VAL A 200 -29.48 7.70 21.81
CA VAL A 200 -29.97 7.97 23.17
C VAL A 200 -31.42 8.45 23.15
N ALA A 201 -31.78 9.34 22.22
CA ALA A 201 -33.17 9.79 22.05
C ALA A 201 -34.11 8.61 21.76
N LYS A 202 -33.74 7.71 20.83
CA LYS A 202 -34.50 6.50 20.53
C LYS A 202 -34.64 5.56 21.73
N GLN A 203 -33.59 5.35 22.52
CA GLN A 203 -33.67 4.53 23.73
C GLN A 203 -34.54 5.17 24.82
N MET A 204 -34.59 6.51 24.87
CA MET A 204 -35.45 7.28 25.77
C MET A 204 -36.88 7.49 25.24
N GLY A 205 -37.19 7.02 24.02
CA GLY A 205 -38.50 7.19 23.40
C GLY A 205 -38.82 8.64 22.98
N MET A 206 -37.79 9.44 22.70
CA MET A 206 -37.89 10.83 22.22
C MET A 206 -37.51 10.96 20.74
#